data_AF-A0A7Y2E283-F1
#
_entry.id   AF-A0A7Y2E283-F1
#
_cell.length_a   1.000
_cell.length_b   1.000
_cell.length_c   1.000
_cell.angle_alpha   90.00
_cell.angle_beta   90.00
_cell.angle_gamma   90.00
#
_symmetry.space_group_name_H-M   'P 1'
#
loop_
_entity.id
_entity.type
_entity.pdbx_description
1 polymer ?
#
loop_
_entity_poly.entity_id
_entity_poly.type
_entity_poly.pdbx_seq_one_letter_code
_entity_poly.pdbx_strand_id
1 'polypeptide(L)'
;KAVVAGSVLSVLALLLFYRFREFSRAVFFVDGLLLLIAIVSSRMAFRLFRQLLPTPMGNTRSRVLIYGAGDGGEMVLRELENNPDWEYKPIGFIDDDPLKKDKVIHGLPVYGGNGSLPSICKNNNVQEILLSFRDITPDRLKEVRLICNESNISLKRAWIKIEPIDFD
;
A
#
# COMPACT_ATOMS: atom_id res chain seq x y z
N LYS A 1 -8.87 2.83 18.88
CA LYS A 1 -9.05 2.91 20.35
C LYS A 1 -9.23 4.36 20.83
N ALA A 2 -8.32 5.29 20.47
CA ALA A 2 -8.42 6.72 20.83
C ALA A 2 -9.75 7.41 20.42
N VAL A 3 -10.26 7.15 19.21
CA VAL A 3 -11.51 7.78 18.75
C VAL A 3 -12.74 7.29 19.52
N VAL A 4 -12.75 6.01 19.94
CA VAL A 4 -13.86 5.45 20.74
C VAL A 4 -13.81 6.04 22.14
N ALA A 5 -12.62 6.09 22.75
CA ALA A 5 -12.42 6.73 24.06
C ALA A 5 -12.82 8.21 24.04
N GLY A 6 -12.41 8.97 23.01
CA GLY A 6 -12.78 10.39 22.87
C GLY A 6 -14.28 10.61 22.68
N SER A 7 -14.96 9.72 21.96
CA SER A 7 -16.43 9.80 21.76
C SER A 7 -17.19 9.50 23.05
N VAL A 8 -16.71 8.54 23.84
CA VAL A 8 -17.31 8.21 25.14
C VAL A 8 -17.09 9.36 26.13
N LEU A 9 -15.92 9.98 26.11
CA LEU A 9 -15.55 11.08 27.02
C LEU A 9 -16.32 12.36 26.71
N SER A 10 -16.58 12.67 25.43
CA SER A 10 -17.40 13.82 25.04
C SER A 10 -18.87 13.66 25.44
N VAL A 11 -19.44 12.46 25.27
CA VAL A 11 -20.81 12.16 25.73
C VAL A 11 -20.91 12.25 27.25
N LEU A 12 -19.93 11.72 27.99
CA LEU A 12 -19.87 11.82 29.45
C LEU A 12 -19.75 13.27 29.92
N ALA A 13 -18.92 14.08 29.25
CA ALA A 13 -18.77 15.51 29.56
C ALA A 13 -20.09 16.26 29.35
N LEU A 14 -20.78 16.04 28.22
CA LEU A 14 -22.08 16.67 27.94
C LEU A 14 -23.13 16.29 29.00
N LEU A 15 -23.19 15.02 29.39
CA LEU A 15 -24.10 14.54 30.45
C LEU A 15 -23.81 15.19 31.82
N LEU A 16 -22.54 15.42 32.15
CA LEU A 16 -22.13 16.05 33.41
C LEU A 16 -22.34 17.56 33.42
N PHE A 17 -22.07 18.26 32.31
CA PHE A 17 -22.20 19.72 32.19
C PHE A 17 -23.66 20.18 32.06
N TYR A 18 -24.52 19.46 31.34
CA TYR A 18 -25.91 19.87 31.07
C TYR A 18 -26.93 19.44 32.14
N ARG A 19 -26.45 18.94 33.29
CA ARG A 19 -27.17 18.55 34.51
C ARG A 19 -28.66 18.95 34.56
N PHE A 20 -29.50 18.10 33.93
CA PHE A 20 -30.96 17.99 33.98
C PHE A 20 -31.72 19.10 34.72
N ARG A 21 -31.92 20.29 34.13
CA ARG A 21 -32.83 21.27 34.76
C ARG A 21 -34.00 21.83 33.97
N GLU A 22 -34.03 21.86 32.64
CA GLU A 22 -35.21 22.46 31.95
C GLU A 22 -35.60 21.79 30.61
N PHE A 23 -34.97 20.68 30.22
CA PHE A 23 -35.17 20.09 28.89
C PHE A 23 -35.95 18.78 28.92
N SER A 24 -36.92 18.66 27.99
CA SER A 24 -37.67 17.43 27.75
C SER A 24 -36.73 16.26 27.44
N ARG A 25 -36.98 15.09 28.03
CA ARG A 25 -36.16 13.86 27.86
C ARG A 25 -35.96 13.47 26.39
N ALA A 26 -36.89 13.85 25.52
CA ALA A 26 -36.81 13.65 24.08
C ALA A 26 -35.59 14.35 23.44
N VAL A 27 -35.17 15.50 23.98
CA VAL A 27 -34.03 16.28 23.44
C VAL A 27 -32.74 15.48 23.55
N PHE A 28 -32.50 14.82 24.70
CA PHE A 28 -31.31 13.98 24.89
C PHE A 28 -31.30 12.74 24.00
N PHE A 29 -32.47 12.16 23.74
CA PHE A 29 -32.59 11.00 22.87
C PHE A 29 -32.32 11.36 21.41
N VAL A 30 -32.88 12.48 20.94
CA VAL A 30 -32.66 13.00 19.59
C VAL A 30 -31.19 13.42 19.41
N ASP A 31 -30.61 14.10 20.39
CA ASP A 31 -29.20 14.51 20.36
C ASP A 31 -28.25 13.31 20.29
N GLY A 32 -28.46 12.30 21.15
CA GLY A 32 -27.67 11.06 21.13
C GLY A 32 -27.76 10.31 19.80
N LEU A 33 -28.96 10.26 19.20
CA LEU A 33 -29.18 9.65 17.88
C LEU A 33 -28.45 10.42 16.77
N LEU A 34 -28.55 11.75 16.77
CA LEU A 34 -27.87 12.62 15.80
C LEU A 34 -26.35 12.48 15.90
N LEU A 35 -25.80 12.44 17.11
CA LEU A 35 -24.37 12.25 17.34
C LEU A 35 -23.88 10.88 16.85
N LEU A 36 -24.64 9.81 17.10
CA LEU A 36 -24.33 8.47 16.60
C LEU A 36 -24.27 8.46 15.07
N ILE A 37 -25.29 9.02 14.42
CA ILE A 37 -25.36 9.14 12.97
C ILE A 37 -24.19 9.98 12.44
N ALA A 38 -23.87 11.11 13.07
CA ALA A 38 -22.76 11.97 12.68
C ALA A 38 -21.40 11.25 12.76
N ILE A 39 -21.15 10.46 13.80
CA ILE A 39 -19.90 9.71 13.96
C ILE A 39 -19.79 8.60 12.91
N VAL A 40 -20.86 7.82 12.73
CA VAL A 40 -20.89 6.72 11.75
C VAL A 40 -20.75 7.26 10.33
N SER A 41 -21.54 8.30 10.00
CA SER A 41 -21.50 8.95 8.69
C SER A 41 -20.16 9.63 8.43
N SER A 42 -19.53 10.31 9.40
CA SER A 42 -18.19 10.89 9.25
C SER A 42 -17.16 9.82 8.89
N ARG A 43 -17.17 8.67 9.58
CA ARG A 43 -16.24 7.57 9.26
C ARG A 43 -16.52 6.92 7.92
N MET A 44 -17.80 6.73 7.59
CA MET A 44 -18.21 6.12 6.34
C MET A 44 -17.93 7.07 5.17
N ALA A 45 -18.20 8.36 5.33
CA ALA A 45 -17.85 9.43 4.42
C ALA A 45 -16.33 9.49 4.23
N PHE A 46 -15.52 9.39 5.29
CA PHE A 46 -14.05 9.37 5.14
C PHE A 46 -13.56 8.15 4.34
N ARG A 47 -14.18 6.96 4.53
CA ARG A 47 -13.87 5.77 3.72
C ARG A 47 -14.32 5.92 2.27
N LEU A 48 -15.55 6.38 2.05
CA LEU A 48 -16.13 6.55 0.71
C LEU A 48 -15.46 7.69 -0.05
N PHE A 49 -15.13 8.79 0.61
CA PHE A 49 -14.37 9.92 0.05
C PHE A 49 -12.96 9.48 -0.37
N ARG A 50 -12.31 8.58 0.39
CA ARG A 50 -11.02 7.97 -0.02
C ARG A 50 -11.15 7.04 -1.23
N GLN A 51 -12.32 6.47 -1.47
CA GLN A 51 -12.60 5.57 -2.60
C GLN A 51 -13.12 6.30 -3.84
N LEU A 52 -13.80 7.45 -3.65
CA LEU A 52 -14.49 8.20 -4.72
C LEU A 52 -13.75 9.46 -5.16
N LEU A 53 -12.80 9.97 -4.37
CA LEU A 53 -11.87 10.98 -4.85
C LEU A 53 -10.84 10.30 -5.76
N PRO A 54 -10.72 10.71 -7.04
CA PRO A 54 -9.50 10.48 -7.78
C PRO A 54 -8.37 11.15 -6.98
N THR A 55 -7.38 10.38 -6.55
CA THR A 55 -6.15 10.96 -6.02
C THR A 55 -5.61 11.93 -7.08
N PRO A 56 -5.38 13.21 -6.74
CA PRO A 56 -4.85 14.16 -7.69
C PRO A 56 -3.57 13.58 -8.27
N MET A 57 -3.45 13.70 -9.59
CA MET A 57 -2.34 13.24 -10.41
C MET A 57 -1.05 13.94 -9.96
N GLY A 58 -0.47 13.46 -8.87
CA GLY A 58 0.73 13.95 -8.23
C GLY A 58 1.61 12.75 -7.92
N ASN A 59 2.52 12.46 -8.82
CA ASN A 59 3.92 12.03 -8.67
C ASN A 59 4.48 11.30 -7.42
N THR A 60 3.74 10.91 -6.38
CA THR A 60 4.35 10.36 -5.16
C THR A 60 4.56 8.86 -5.21
N ARG A 61 3.73 8.10 -5.94
CA ARG A 61 3.92 6.64 -6.02
C ARG A 61 4.93 6.23 -7.10
N SER A 62 6.10 5.79 -6.66
CA SER A 62 7.17 5.29 -7.52
C SER A 62 6.69 4.05 -8.28
N ARG A 63 6.72 4.09 -9.62
CA ARG A 63 6.31 2.97 -10.48
C ARG A 63 7.36 1.88 -10.45
N VAL A 64 7.01 0.71 -9.91
CA VAL A 64 7.97 -0.37 -9.67
C VAL A 64 7.67 -1.65 -10.43
N LEU A 65 8.73 -2.29 -10.91
CA LEU A 65 8.67 -3.67 -11.40
C LEU A 65 9.27 -4.60 -10.34
N ILE A 66 8.60 -5.72 -10.09
CA ILE A 66 9.08 -6.77 -9.20
C ILE A 66 9.81 -7.80 -10.06
N TYR A 67 11.12 -7.90 -9.91
CA TYR A 67 11.91 -8.91 -10.59
C TYR A 67 11.88 -10.21 -9.77
N GLY A 68 11.26 -11.22 -10.37
CA GLY A 68 11.01 -12.56 -9.87
C GLY A 68 9.51 -12.73 -9.69
N ALA A 69 8.86 -13.51 -10.57
CA ALA A 69 7.42 -13.77 -10.58
C ALA A 69 7.09 -15.14 -9.93
N GLY A 70 7.77 -15.46 -8.83
CA GLY A 70 7.47 -16.63 -8.00
C GLY A 70 6.93 -16.21 -6.64
N ASP A 71 6.94 -17.13 -5.67
CA ASP A 71 6.39 -16.91 -4.32
C ASP A 71 7.00 -15.67 -3.64
N GLY A 72 8.31 -15.47 -3.76
CA GLY A 72 8.99 -14.28 -3.22
C GLY A 72 8.49 -12.98 -3.85
N GLY A 73 8.23 -12.98 -5.17
CA GLY A 73 7.66 -11.82 -5.86
C GLY A 73 6.25 -11.52 -5.42
N GLU A 74 5.43 -12.56 -5.28
CA GLU A 74 4.08 -12.44 -4.77
C GLU A 74 4.05 -11.91 -3.32
N MET A 75 4.96 -12.39 -2.46
CA MET A 75 5.11 -11.87 -1.10
C MET A 75 5.46 -10.39 -1.10
N VAL A 76 6.40 -9.96 -1.95
CA VAL A 76 6.75 -8.54 -2.10
C VAL A 76 5.53 -7.74 -2.55
N LEU A 77 4.78 -8.21 -3.56
CA LEU A 77 3.56 -7.53 -4.01
C LEU A 77 2.56 -7.34 -2.86
N ARG A 78 2.28 -8.40 -2.11
CA ARG A 78 1.37 -8.35 -0.96
C ARG A 78 1.84 -7.34 0.08
N GLU A 79 3.14 -7.28 0.35
CA GLU A 79 3.70 -6.33 1.29
C GLU A 79 3.57 -4.87 0.81
N LEU A 80 3.78 -4.62 -0.49
CA LEU A 80 3.55 -3.30 -1.09
C LEU A 80 2.07 -2.87 -1.01
N GLU A 81 1.15 -3.80 -1.21
CA GLU A 81 -0.30 -3.54 -1.11
C GLU A 81 -0.75 -3.29 0.33
N ASN A 82 -0.15 -4.01 1.29
CA ASN A 82 -0.45 -3.87 2.72
C ASN A 82 0.16 -2.59 3.32
N ASN A 83 1.23 -2.05 2.73
CA ASN A 83 1.94 -0.86 3.22
C ASN A 83 1.87 0.29 2.20
N PRO A 84 0.70 0.92 2.01
CA PRO A 84 0.52 2.02 1.05
C PRO A 84 1.37 3.26 1.38
N ASP A 85 1.84 3.39 2.61
CA ASP A 85 2.72 4.46 3.09
C ASP A 85 4.13 4.38 2.49
N TRP A 86 4.52 3.25 1.88
CA TRP A 86 5.80 3.12 1.18
C TRP A 86 5.81 3.77 -0.21
N GLU A 87 4.66 4.30 -0.65
CA GLU A 87 4.51 5.03 -1.90
C GLU A 87 5.05 4.27 -3.13
N TYR A 88 4.81 2.96 -3.20
CA TYR A 88 5.10 2.17 -4.40
C TYR A 88 3.82 1.88 -5.19
N LYS A 89 3.95 1.88 -6.53
CA LYS A 89 2.91 1.41 -7.44
C LYS A 89 3.49 0.26 -8.27
N PRO A 90 3.22 -1.01 -7.90
CA PRO A 90 3.63 -2.15 -8.70
C PRO A 90 2.88 -2.13 -10.04
N ILE A 91 3.62 -2.25 -11.14
CA ILE A 91 3.05 -2.20 -12.51
C ILE A 91 3.22 -3.52 -13.27
N GLY A 92 3.91 -4.49 -12.70
CA GLY A 92 4.23 -5.75 -13.36
C GLY A 92 5.35 -6.52 -12.67
N PHE A 93 5.52 -7.74 -13.14
CA PHE A 93 6.64 -8.61 -12.78
C PHE A 93 7.61 -8.75 -13.94
N ILE A 94 8.86 -9.09 -13.64
CA ILE A 94 9.85 -9.57 -14.61
C ILE A 94 10.28 -10.96 -14.17
N ASP A 95 10.34 -11.92 -15.08
CA ASP A 95 10.90 -13.24 -14.80
C ASP A 95 11.71 -13.74 -16.00
N ASP A 96 12.79 -14.47 -15.71
CA ASP A 96 13.66 -15.06 -16.73
C ASP A 96 13.10 -16.39 -17.25
N ASP A 97 12.15 -17.01 -16.51
CA ASP A 97 11.43 -18.20 -16.95
C ASP A 97 10.48 -17.87 -18.12
N PRO A 98 10.75 -18.37 -19.35
CA PRO A 98 9.91 -18.11 -20.51
C PRO A 98 8.48 -18.64 -20.35
N LEU A 99 8.26 -19.65 -19.48
CA LEU A 99 6.93 -20.18 -19.21
C LEU A 99 6.05 -19.20 -18.42
N LYS A 100 6.64 -18.17 -17.81
CA LYS A 100 5.90 -17.15 -17.06
C LYS A 100 5.63 -15.89 -17.84
N LYS A 101 6.33 -15.68 -18.95
CA LYS A 101 6.11 -14.53 -19.84
C LYS A 101 4.64 -14.46 -20.29
N ASP A 102 4.10 -13.24 -20.34
CA ASP A 102 2.73 -12.91 -20.76
C ASP A 102 1.62 -13.49 -19.87
N LYS A 103 1.98 -14.13 -18.74
CA LYS A 103 1.02 -14.46 -17.68
C LYS A 103 0.61 -13.21 -16.91
N VAL A 104 -0.49 -13.34 -16.18
CA VAL A 104 -1.00 -12.31 -15.26
C VAL A 104 -1.03 -12.90 -13.86
N ILE A 105 -0.40 -12.21 -12.92
CA ILE A 105 -0.36 -12.58 -11.49
C ILE A 105 -0.95 -11.41 -10.71
N HIS A 106 -2.01 -11.63 -9.93
CA HIS A 106 -2.72 -10.58 -9.18
C HIS A 106 -3.13 -9.38 -10.05
N GLY A 107 -3.53 -9.63 -11.30
CA GLY A 107 -3.92 -8.58 -12.25
C GLY A 107 -2.75 -7.81 -12.87
N LEU A 108 -1.50 -8.14 -12.53
CA LEU A 108 -0.30 -7.52 -13.08
C LEU A 108 0.37 -8.43 -14.13
N PRO A 109 0.82 -7.88 -15.27
CA PRO A 109 1.48 -8.65 -16.31
C PRO A 109 2.88 -9.10 -15.89
N VAL A 110 3.31 -10.25 -16.41
CA VAL A 110 4.66 -10.78 -16.27
C VAL A 110 5.42 -10.58 -17.57
N TYR A 111 6.45 -9.74 -17.54
CA TYR A 111 7.35 -9.51 -18.66
C TYR A 111 8.53 -10.49 -18.64
N GLY A 112 9.07 -10.81 -19.82
CA GLY A 112 10.29 -11.60 -19.94
C GLY A 112 11.53 -10.77 -19.58
N GLY A 113 12.48 -11.38 -18.87
CA GLY A 113 13.75 -10.75 -18.49
C GLY A 113 14.86 -10.81 -19.55
N ASN A 114 14.71 -11.59 -20.62
CA ASN A 114 15.73 -11.83 -21.64
C ASN A 114 15.91 -10.65 -22.62
N GLY A 115 16.56 -9.57 -22.17
CA GLY A 115 17.00 -8.45 -23.03
C GLY A 115 15.95 -7.37 -23.31
N SER A 116 14.69 -7.58 -22.94
CA SER A 116 13.61 -6.59 -23.09
C SER A 116 13.53 -5.57 -21.95
N LEU A 117 14.34 -5.72 -20.91
CA LEU A 117 14.26 -4.93 -19.68
C LEU A 117 14.30 -3.40 -19.93
N PRO A 118 15.26 -2.85 -20.73
CA PRO A 118 15.29 -1.41 -20.99
C PRO A 118 14.01 -0.89 -21.67
N SER A 119 13.52 -1.64 -22.66
CA SER A 119 12.31 -1.30 -23.42
C SER A 119 11.06 -1.33 -22.56
N ILE A 120 10.94 -2.35 -21.70
CA ILE A 120 9.82 -2.47 -20.74
C ILE A 120 9.84 -1.28 -19.79
N CYS A 121 11.00 -0.96 -19.23
CA CYS A 121 11.14 0.15 -18.31
C CYS A 121 10.77 1.50 -18.92
N LYS A 122 11.24 1.75 -20.15
CA LYS A 122 10.91 2.98 -20.89
C LYS A 122 9.42 3.06 -21.22
N ASN A 123 8.84 2.02 -21.80
CA ASN A 123 7.44 2.01 -22.22
C ASN A 123 6.47 2.13 -21.04
N ASN A 124 6.87 1.64 -19.87
CA ASN A 124 6.04 1.66 -18.68
C ASN A 124 6.42 2.74 -17.66
N ASN A 125 7.32 3.67 -18.01
CA ASN A 125 7.83 4.72 -17.12
C ASN A 125 8.22 4.18 -15.73
N VAL A 126 9.03 3.13 -15.71
CA VAL A 126 9.51 2.49 -14.48
C VAL A 126 10.56 3.37 -13.82
N GLN A 127 10.41 3.58 -12.52
CA GLN A 127 11.35 4.36 -11.71
C GLN A 127 12.25 3.44 -10.89
N GLU A 128 11.72 2.28 -10.48
CA GLU A 128 12.46 1.34 -9.64
C GLU A 128 12.22 -0.13 -10.00
N ILE A 129 13.25 -0.95 -9.78
CA ILE A 129 13.15 -2.41 -9.84
C ILE A 129 13.41 -2.97 -8.46
N LEU A 130 12.48 -3.82 -8.00
CA LEU A 130 12.56 -4.54 -6.73
C LEU A 130 12.92 -6.00 -7.00
N LEU A 131 14.12 -6.41 -6.60
CA LEU A 131 14.52 -7.82 -6.63
C LEU A 131 13.82 -8.56 -5.48
N SER A 132 13.05 -9.60 -5.81
CA SER A 132 12.30 -10.40 -4.82
C SER A 132 13.03 -11.65 -4.32
N PHE A 133 14.22 -11.93 -4.87
CA PHE A 133 15.02 -13.11 -4.55
C PHE A 133 16.46 -12.73 -4.18
N ARG A 134 17.12 -13.63 -3.43
CA ARG A 134 18.51 -13.46 -2.97
C ARG A 134 19.51 -14.10 -3.92
N ASP A 135 19.14 -15.23 -4.51
CA ASP A 135 20.04 -16.07 -5.30
C ASP A 135 20.07 -15.63 -6.77
N ILE A 136 20.52 -14.40 -6.99
CA ILE A 136 20.87 -13.90 -8.32
C ILE A 136 22.33 -14.19 -8.59
N THR A 137 22.64 -14.73 -9.78
CA THR A 137 24.04 -14.94 -10.16
C THR A 137 24.77 -13.59 -10.24
N PRO A 138 26.06 -13.50 -9.84
CA PRO A 138 26.81 -12.24 -9.88
C PRO A 138 26.81 -11.58 -11.26
N ASP A 139 26.87 -12.38 -12.33
CA ASP A 139 26.87 -11.89 -13.70
C ASP A 139 25.52 -11.30 -14.10
N ARG A 140 24.41 -11.95 -13.73
CA ARG A 140 23.06 -11.41 -13.98
C ARG A 140 22.81 -10.14 -13.17
N LEU A 141 23.27 -10.08 -11.93
CA LEU A 141 23.16 -8.87 -11.11
C LEU A 141 23.95 -7.70 -11.72
N LYS A 142 25.15 -7.96 -12.26
CA LYS A 142 25.94 -6.94 -12.97
C LYS A 142 25.20 -6.43 -14.20
N GLU A 143 24.61 -7.33 -14.99
CA GLU A 143 23.83 -6.98 -16.18
C GLU A 143 22.63 -6.11 -15.84
N VAL A 144 21.81 -6.54 -14.87
CA VAL A 144 20.63 -5.76 -14.42
C VAL A 144 21.05 -4.41 -13.86
N ARG A 145 22.14 -4.35 -13.09
CA ARG A 145 22.67 -3.11 -12.55
C ARG A 145 23.13 -2.15 -13.65
N LEU A 146 23.77 -2.65 -14.70
CA LEU A 146 24.20 -1.85 -15.84
C LEU A 146 22.99 -1.26 -16.58
N ILE A 147 21.97 -2.08 -16.87
CA ILE A 147 20.72 -1.64 -17.49
C ILE A 147 20.03 -0.55 -16.66
N CYS A 148 19.92 -0.76 -15.35
CA CYS A 148 19.32 0.20 -14.43
C CYS A 148 20.09 1.52 -14.43
N ASN A 149 21.43 1.46 -14.42
CA ASN A 149 22.28 2.65 -14.42
C ASN A 149 22.15 3.45 -15.73
N GLU A 150 22.15 2.77 -16.88
CA GLU A 150 21.97 3.40 -18.19
C GLU A 150 20.58 4.02 -18.37
N SER A 151 19.56 3.41 -17.75
CA SER A 151 18.17 3.87 -17.84
C SER A 151 17.77 4.84 -16.72
N ASN A 152 18.69 5.19 -15.81
CA ASN A 152 18.46 6.00 -14.62
C ASN A 152 17.32 5.45 -13.72
N ILE A 153 17.31 4.14 -13.50
CA ILE A 153 16.33 3.40 -12.69
C ILE A 153 16.98 2.94 -11.40
N SER A 154 16.30 3.16 -10.27
CA SER A 154 16.82 2.70 -8.97
C SER A 154 16.60 1.20 -8.80
N LEU A 155 17.65 0.48 -8.41
CA LEU A 155 17.60 -0.96 -8.16
C LEU A 155 17.65 -1.20 -6.65
N LYS A 156 16.61 -1.84 -6.11
CA LYS A 156 16.51 -2.20 -4.69
C LYS A 156 16.28 -3.70 -4.54
N ARG A 157 16.61 -4.22 -3.36
CA ARG A 157 16.32 -5.60 -2.98
C ARG A 157 15.30 -5.61 -1.86
N ALA A 158 14.22 -6.36 -2.04
CA ALA A 158 13.24 -6.61 -1.00
C ALA A 158 13.58 -7.93 -0.31
N TRP A 159 13.56 -7.93 1.02
CA TRP A 159 13.84 -9.11 1.83
C TRP A 159 13.10 -9.02 3.16
N ILE A 160 12.52 -10.14 3.57
CA ILE A 160 11.80 -10.28 4.83
C ILE A 160 12.73 -11.03 5.79
N LYS A 161 12.95 -10.46 6.97
CA LYS A 161 13.80 -11.03 8.02
C LYS A 161 12.93 -11.41 9.21
N ILE A 162 13.20 -12.56 9.79
CA ILE A 162 12.66 -12.98 11.08
C ILE A 162 13.81 -12.87 12.08
N GLU A 163 13.59 -12.13 13.15
CA GLU A 163 14.59 -11.92 14.22
C GLU A 163 14.08 -12.55 15.52
N PRO A 164 14.93 -13.24 16.29
CA PRO A 164 14.57 -13.67 17.63
C PRO A 164 14.37 -12.44 18.52
N ILE A 165 13.35 -12.48 19.37
CA ILE A 165 13.18 -11.51 20.44
C ILE A 165 13.70 -12.19 21.71
N ASP A 166 14.80 -11.69 22.24
CA ASP A 166 15.32 -12.14 23.52
C ASP A 166 14.37 -11.67 24.63
N PHE A 167 14.00 -12.59 25.53
CA PHE A 167 13.22 -12.29 26.71
C PHE A 167 14.20 -12.11 27.88
N ASP A 168 14.52 -10.87 28.20
CA ASP A 168 15.25 -10.50 29.44
C ASP A 168 14.47 -10.93 30.70
#